data_AF-A0A0F9MDW8-F1
#
_entry.id   AF-A0A0F9MDW8-F1
#
_cell.length_a   1.000
_cell.length_b   1.000
_cell.length_c   1.000
_cell.angle_alpha   90.00
_cell.angle_beta   90.00
_cell.angle_gamma   90.00
#
_symmetry.space_group_name_H-M   'P 1'
#
loop_
_entity.id
_entity.type
_entity.pdbx_description
1 polymer ?
#
loop_
_entity_poly.entity_id
_entity_poly.type
_entity_poly.pdbx_seq_one_letter_code
_entity_poly.pdbx_strand_id
1 'polypeptide(L)'
;LTSFLVPAFLFMIYIFQFFLPYFLETKSFLTLFIEIKPLVALISMPLVIIGCYIIRLFFVSLTTRIFWRSTERKTPSRDGIIPRNFNSQTLDSYQKRSFLIKYGKNAFMKGAIPWLNNWFFNFVGSIEIGKGTTLEESSGNDKYATIGKNCYLGVNSMLASHMVDGVFGNINYFKIKVGDNVTTAGTNLIGAGSELHDNSYLLPLASGGKHSIIKGNNFYWGIPLRKIFRKKTMEYLGISQKNLEINENIEGYHDKKLLKRLKAEKSFGAVETSLVKEPEFNSIPKIKIDVNDLSEKDLRIDFTTSSAISRVNIKFLTVYLPIFWLSGMLVTIVFYTFTYYVQNPILMAFFMPAMIIFMWFLFILGCFFFSKLFLLLINLIHQPKEGIFKAEIGDTDFEFWCMRTELKKIVLWLMRNWPLPWMDILAFKWFGIKMTLSSTLYDAWCDSEFITFGRRVLVGQGAAIFSSMVIGKYLIIKRVICGDYSLIGGHSTIAPGTIIGEDTFVSAISTTIYNQVLEPGWIYLGIPVIKLKPNKYAESSRKILIKRNVDDQEKFEVEHEVNVDDDKKDLI
;
A
#
# COMPACT_ATOMS: atom_id res chain seq x y z
N LEU A 1 -25.82 -7.63 0.32
CA LEU A 1 -26.76 -8.50 1.06
C LEU A 1 -26.87 -9.88 0.40
N THR A 2 -27.24 -9.96 -0.87
CA THR A 2 -27.38 -11.23 -1.63
C THR A 2 -26.13 -12.13 -1.56
N SER A 3 -24.93 -11.56 -1.67
CA SER A 3 -23.68 -12.33 -1.58
C SER A 3 -23.34 -12.90 -0.21
N PHE A 4 -24.03 -12.46 0.86
CA PHE A 4 -23.79 -12.93 2.22
C PHE A 4 -24.85 -13.91 2.71
N LEU A 5 -26.07 -13.86 2.17
CA LEU A 5 -27.18 -14.72 2.64
C LEU A 5 -26.88 -16.21 2.51
N VAL A 6 -26.47 -16.66 1.31
CA VAL A 6 -26.21 -18.08 1.06
C VAL A 6 -25.01 -18.59 1.87
N PRO A 7 -23.83 -17.92 1.87
CA PRO A 7 -22.72 -18.32 2.74
C PRO A 7 -23.07 -18.31 4.23
N ALA A 8 -23.80 -17.30 4.70
CA ALA A 8 -24.20 -17.21 6.10
C ALA A 8 -25.12 -18.37 6.48
N PHE A 9 -26.10 -18.69 5.65
CA PHE A 9 -26.99 -19.82 5.90
C PHE A 9 -26.23 -21.15 5.99
N LEU A 10 -25.33 -21.43 5.04
CA LEU A 10 -24.48 -22.63 5.05
C LEU A 10 -23.57 -22.68 6.28
N PHE A 11 -22.97 -21.55 6.63
CA PHE A 11 -22.14 -21.43 7.82
C PHE A 11 -22.93 -21.66 9.10
N MET A 12 -24.13 -21.09 9.23
CA MET A 12 -25.00 -21.28 10.39
C MET A 12 -25.45 -22.73 10.54
N ILE A 13 -25.78 -23.41 9.42
CA ILE A 13 -26.08 -24.85 9.45
C ILE A 13 -24.88 -25.62 10.00
N TYR A 14 -23.68 -25.36 9.48
CA TYR A 14 -22.47 -26.02 9.95
C TYR A 14 -22.21 -25.75 11.45
N ILE A 15 -22.38 -24.50 11.90
CA ILE A 15 -22.19 -24.15 13.31
C ILE A 15 -23.15 -24.91 14.20
N PHE A 16 -24.46 -24.86 13.95
CA PHE A 16 -25.44 -25.47 14.85
C PHE A 16 -25.48 -27.00 14.76
N GLN A 17 -25.34 -27.56 13.56
CA GLN A 17 -25.49 -29.00 13.35
C GLN A 17 -24.19 -29.78 13.58
N PHE A 18 -23.04 -29.12 13.54
CA PHE A 18 -21.75 -29.79 13.57
C PHE A 18 -20.76 -29.18 14.56
N PHE A 19 -20.44 -27.90 14.43
CA PHE A 19 -19.38 -27.30 15.24
C PHE A 19 -19.76 -27.17 16.72
N LEU A 20 -20.97 -26.68 17.02
CA LEU A 20 -21.45 -26.55 18.40
C LEU A 20 -21.47 -27.90 19.14
N PRO A 21 -22.15 -28.96 18.64
CA PRO A 21 -22.27 -30.22 19.38
C PRO A 21 -20.95 -30.98 19.48
N TYR A 22 -20.07 -30.87 18.49
CA TYR A 22 -18.83 -31.67 18.45
C TYR A 22 -17.59 -30.91 18.89
N PHE A 23 -17.61 -29.58 18.98
CA PHE A 23 -16.46 -28.80 19.44
C PHE A 23 -16.78 -28.04 20.73
N LEU A 24 -17.79 -27.17 20.73
CA LEU A 24 -18.06 -26.26 21.84
C LEU A 24 -18.69 -26.95 23.06
N GLU A 25 -19.52 -27.96 22.85
CA GLU A 25 -20.21 -28.71 23.92
C GLU A 25 -19.42 -29.94 24.41
N THR A 26 -18.15 -30.05 24.00
CA THR A 26 -17.30 -31.15 24.45
C THR A 26 -16.95 -31.04 25.94
N LYS A 27 -17.03 -32.18 26.65
CA LYS A 27 -16.88 -32.22 28.11
C LYS A 27 -15.45 -32.01 28.59
N SER A 28 -14.45 -32.23 27.73
CA SER A 28 -13.04 -32.09 28.09
C SER A 28 -12.22 -31.48 26.96
N PHE A 29 -11.15 -30.76 27.31
CA PHE A 29 -10.24 -30.20 26.31
C PHE A 29 -9.50 -31.29 25.51
N LEU A 30 -9.10 -32.40 26.15
CA LEU A 30 -8.38 -33.49 25.51
C LEU A 30 -9.22 -34.21 24.45
N THR A 31 -10.54 -34.31 24.65
CA THR A 31 -11.45 -34.93 23.66
C THR A 31 -11.47 -34.19 22.33
N LEU A 32 -11.12 -32.90 22.28
CA LEU A 32 -11.02 -32.13 21.04
C LEU A 32 -9.96 -32.67 20.06
N PHE A 33 -8.91 -33.31 20.59
CA PHE A 33 -7.74 -33.74 19.82
C PHE A 33 -7.64 -35.26 19.64
N ILE A 34 -8.38 -36.02 20.45
CA ILE A 34 -8.33 -37.49 20.45
C ILE A 34 -9.53 -38.08 19.70
N GLU A 35 -10.72 -37.51 19.88
CA GLU A 35 -11.92 -38.05 19.25
C GLU A 35 -12.09 -37.54 17.82
N ILE A 36 -12.53 -38.44 16.94
CA ILE A 36 -12.64 -38.14 15.51
C ILE A 36 -13.64 -37.03 15.19
N LYS A 37 -14.80 -36.98 15.86
CA LYS A 37 -15.84 -35.98 15.55
C LYS A 37 -15.42 -34.56 15.95
N PRO A 38 -14.93 -34.30 17.19
CA PRO A 38 -14.37 -33.01 17.55
C PRO A 38 -13.16 -32.60 16.68
N LEU A 39 -12.27 -33.55 16.37
CA LEU A 39 -11.12 -33.28 15.52
C LEU A 39 -11.54 -32.88 14.11
N VAL A 40 -12.52 -33.58 13.52
CA VAL A 40 -13.10 -33.22 12.21
C VAL A 40 -13.80 -31.87 12.28
N ALA A 41 -14.54 -31.54 13.35
CA ALA A 41 -15.13 -30.21 13.54
C ALA A 41 -14.06 -29.11 13.58
N LEU A 42 -12.97 -29.33 14.31
CA LEU A 42 -11.86 -28.40 14.37
C LEU A 42 -11.18 -28.19 13.00
N ILE A 43 -10.90 -29.27 12.26
CA ILE A 43 -10.22 -29.21 10.95
C ILE A 43 -11.16 -28.67 9.86
N SER A 44 -12.44 -29.01 9.89
CA SER A 44 -13.39 -28.61 8.85
C SER A 44 -13.80 -27.14 8.97
N MET A 45 -13.73 -26.53 10.15
CA MET A 45 -14.10 -25.13 10.37
C MET A 45 -13.37 -24.14 9.43
N PRO A 46 -12.02 -24.12 9.34
CA PRO A 46 -11.33 -23.26 8.39
C PRO A 46 -11.70 -23.56 6.92
N LEU A 47 -11.92 -24.83 6.56
CA LEU A 47 -12.33 -25.21 5.21
C LEU A 47 -13.73 -24.70 4.86
N VAL A 48 -14.68 -24.77 5.80
CA VAL A 48 -16.04 -24.24 5.64
C VAL A 48 -16.01 -22.72 5.50
N ILE A 49 -15.18 -22.02 6.29
CA ILE A 49 -14.99 -20.57 6.16
C ILE A 49 -14.46 -20.22 4.76
N ILE A 50 -13.45 -20.93 4.27
CA ILE A 50 -12.89 -20.73 2.93
C ILE A 50 -13.96 -21.01 1.86
N GLY A 51 -14.71 -22.11 1.98
CA GLY A 51 -15.81 -22.44 1.06
C GLY A 51 -16.89 -21.36 1.02
N CYS A 52 -17.34 -20.89 2.19
CA CYS A 52 -18.29 -19.79 2.32
C CYS A 52 -17.76 -18.50 1.67
N TYR A 53 -16.48 -18.21 1.84
CA TYR A 53 -15.83 -17.05 1.22
C TYR A 53 -15.78 -17.16 -0.31
N ILE A 54 -15.46 -18.33 -0.88
CA ILE A 54 -15.47 -18.55 -2.33
C ILE A 54 -16.90 -18.41 -2.89
N ILE A 55 -17.90 -18.97 -2.21
CA ILE A 55 -19.32 -18.83 -2.60
C ILE A 55 -19.73 -17.35 -2.59
N ARG A 56 -19.32 -16.60 -1.55
CA ARG A 56 -19.54 -15.15 -1.49
C ARG A 56 -18.95 -14.46 -2.71
N LEU A 57 -17.68 -14.73 -3.04
CA LEU A 57 -17.00 -14.13 -4.20
C LEU A 57 -17.74 -14.43 -5.51
N PHE A 58 -18.20 -15.67 -5.69
CA PHE A 58 -19.01 -16.04 -6.87
C PHE A 58 -20.30 -15.21 -6.97
N PHE A 59 -21.06 -15.06 -5.89
CA PHE A 59 -22.28 -14.25 -5.91
C PHE A 59 -22.03 -12.76 -6.12
N VAL A 60 -20.89 -12.24 -5.63
CA VAL A 60 -20.44 -10.88 -5.94
C VAL A 60 -20.20 -10.73 -7.46
N SER A 61 -19.48 -11.68 -8.06
CA SER A 61 -19.24 -11.71 -9.52
C SER A 61 -20.53 -11.81 -10.32
N LEU A 62 -21.43 -12.72 -9.94
CA LEU A 62 -22.70 -12.96 -10.63
C LEU A 62 -23.59 -11.71 -10.59
N THR A 63 -23.76 -11.13 -9.40
CA THR A 63 -24.55 -9.89 -9.23
C THR A 63 -23.96 -8.77 -10.09
N THR A 64 -22.64 -8.56 -10.02
CA THR A 64 -21.95 -7.53 -10.80
C THR A 64 -22.15 -7.74 -12.30
N ARG A 65 -22.02 -8.98 -12.79
CA ARG A 65 -22.22 -9.34 -14.20
C ARG A 65 -23.65 -9.06 -14.68
N ILE A 66 -24.66 -9.38 -13.87
CA ILE A 66 -26.07 -9.14 -14.23
C ILE A 66 -26.33 -7.64 -14.43
N PHE A 67 -25.91 -6.81 -13.47
CA PHE A 67 -26.07 -5.36 -13.58
C PHE A 67 -25.21 -4.78 -14.70
N TRP A 68 -23.96 -5.24 -14.85
CA TRP A 68 -23.07 -4.80 -15.93
C TRP A 68 -23.71 -5.05 -17.29
N ARG A 69 -24.12 -6.30 -17.58
CA ARG A 69 -24.79 -6.66 -18.85
C ARG A 69 -26.10 -5.92 -19.07
N SER A 70 -26.90 -5.71 -18.03
CA SER A 70 -28.13 -4.94 -18.12
C SER A 70 -27.86 -3.50 -18.55
N THR A 71 -26.90 -2.83 -17.91
CA THR A 71 -26.52 -1.47 -18.30
C THR A 71 -25.89 -1.46 -19.69
N GLU A 72 -25.09 -2.46 -20.06
CA GLU A 72 -24.37 -2.47 -21.34
C GLU A 72 -25.26 -2.74 -22.55
N ARG A 73 -26.37 -3.46 -22.35
CA ARG A 73 -27.46 -3.57 -23.33
C ARG A 73 -28.20 -2.25 -23.55
N LYS A 74 -28.37 -1.44 -22.50
CA LYS A 74 -29.10 -0.16 -22.57
C LYS A 74 -28.28 0.96 -23.20
N THR A 75 -27.01 1.10 -22.80
CA THR A 75 -26.13 2.17 -23.28
C THR A 75 -24.70 1.66 -23.42
N PRO A 76 -24.33 1.09 -24.58
CA PRO A 76 -23.01 0.52 -24.80
C PRO A 76 -21.84 1.47 -24.48
N SER A 77 -20.77 0.96 -23.87
CA SER A 77 -19.51 1.69 -23.72
C SER A 77 -18.92 1.99 -25.10
N ARG A 78 -18.75 3.29 -25.39
CA ARG A 78 -18.21 3.78 -26.66
C ARG A 78 -17.21 4.89 -26.38
N ASP A 79 -16.24 5.01 -27.28
CA ASP A 79 -15.27 6.08 -27.28
C ASP A 79 -15.96 7.44 -27.43
N GLY A 80 -15.60 8.40 -26.60
CA GLY A 80 -16.12 9.75 -26.67
C GLY A 80 -16.00 10.55 -25.38
N ILE A 81 -16.58 11.74 -25.41
CA ILE A 81 -16.61 12.67 -24.28
C ILE A 81 -18.02 12.65 -23.69
N ILE A 82 -18.14 12.29 -22.41
CA ILE A 82 -19.40 12.28 -21.68
C ILE A 82 -19.54 13.63 -20.96
N PRO A 83 -20.52 14.46 -21.35
CA PRO A 83 -20.78 15.72 -20.67
C PRO A 83 -21.27 15.49 -19.24
N ARG A 84 -20.79 16.31 -18.29
CA ARG A 84 -21.19 16.27 -16.88
C ARG A 84 -22.11 17.42 -16.45
N ASN A 85 -22.31 18.40 -17.33
CA ASN A 85 -23.14 19.57 -17.08
C ASN A 85 -24.65 19.28 -17.12
N PHE A 86 -25.07 18.13 -17.67
CA PHE A 86 -26.47 17.72 -17.65
C PHE A 86 -26.60 16.21 -17.44
N ASN A 87 -27.75 15.79 -16.90
CA ASN A 87 -28.05 14.38 -16.73
C ASN A 87 -28.30 13.70 -18.08
N SER A 88 -27.55 12.64 -18.35
CA SER A 88 -27.73 11.80 -19.54
C SER A 88 -27.74 10.32 -19.16
N GLN A 89 -28.43 9.49 -19.96
CA GLN A 89 -28.43 8.04 -19.75
C GLN A 89 -27.01 7.42 -19.85
N THR A 90 -26.14 8.04 -20.65
CA THR A 90 -24.73 7.64 -20.78
C THR A 90 -23.96 7.91 -19.49
N LEU A 91 -24.12 9.11 -18.91
CA LEU A 91 -23.50 9.47 -17.63
C LEU A 91 -24.00 8.57 -16.48
N ASP A 92 -25.31 8.32 -16.42
CA ASP A 92 -25.93 7.48 -15.38
C ASP A 92 -25.46 6.02 -15.48
N SER A 93 -25.43 5.45 -16.69
CA SER A 93 -24.91 4.10 -16.93
C SER A 93 -23.43 3.98 -16.57
N TYR A 94 -22.64 4.99 -16.93
CA TYR A 94 -21.23 5.07 -16.55
C TYR A 94 -21.04 5.12 -15.03
N GLN A 95 -21.81 5.95 -14.31
CA GLN A 95 -21.72 6.07 -12.85
C GLN A 95 -22.11 4.76 -12.16
N LYS A 96 -23.22 4.14 -12.58
CA LYS A 96 -23.67 2.84 -12.07
C LYS A 96 -22.62 1.76 -12.24
N ARG A 97 -22.04 1.63 -13.44
CA ARG A 97 -20.95 0.69 -13.71
C ARG A 97 -19.73 0.94 -12.85
N SER A 98 -19.31 2.20 -12.75
CA SER A 98 -18.17 2.63 -11.95
C SER A 98 -18.35 2.31 -10.47
N PHE A 99 -19.56 2.45 -9.94
CA PHE A 99 -19.86 2.11 -8.56
C PHE A 99 -19.86 0.59 -8.34
N LEU A 100 -20.56 -0.15 -9.20
CA LEU A 100 -20.74 -1.60 -9.06
C LEU A 100 -19.42 -2.37 -9.16
N ILE A 101 -18.58 -2.03 -10.15
CA ILE A 101 -17.34 -2.78 -10.39
C ILE A 101 -16.33 -2.59 -9.26
N LYS A 102 -16.31 -1.44 -8.58
CA LYS A 102 -15.39 -1.12 -7.48
C LYS A 102 -15.52 -2.11 -6.32
N TYR A 103 -16.75 -2.49 -5.96
CA TYR A 103 -16.97 -3.43 -4.87
C TYR A 103 -16.41 -4.83 -5.22
N GLY A 104 -16.71 -5.33 -6.41
CA GLY A 104 -16.18 -6.62 -6.87
C GLY A 104 -14.66 -6.59 -6.98
N LYS A 105 -14.11 -5.57 -7.65
CA LYS A 105 -12.66 -5.34 -7.75
C LYS A 105 -11.97 -5.41 -6.38
N ASN A 106 -12.46 -4.65 -5.39
CA ASN A 106 -11.86 -4.65 -4.06
C ASN A 106 -11.99 -6.01 -3.36
N ALA A 107 -13.11 -6.71 -3.53
CA ALA A 107 -13.31 -8.03 -2.93
C ALA A 107 -12.33 -9.08 -3.45
N PHE A 108 -11.91 -8.98 -4.72
CA PHE A 108 -10.89 -9.85 -5.32
C PHE A 108 -9.48 -9.33 -5.06
N MET A 109 -9.14 -8.12 -5.50
CA MET A 109 -7.77 -7.58 -5.45
C MET A 109 -7.20 -7.44 -4.04
N LYS A 110 -8.03 -7.04 -3.07
CA LYS A 110 -7.63 -6.92 -1.65
C LYS A 110 -8.09 -8.12 -0.81
N GLY A 111 -8.64 -9.14 -1.47
CA GLY A 111 -9.16 -10.34 -0.82
C GLY A 111 -8.07 -11.37 -0.51
N ALA A 112 -8.49 -12.51 0.06
CA ALA A 112 -7.58 -13.62 0.36
C ALA A 112 -7.09 -14.37 -0.90
N ILE A 113 -7.74 -14.14 -2.05
CA ILE A 113 -7.50 -14.87 -3.30
C ILE A 113 -7.36 -13.87 -4.47
N PRO A 114 -6.33 -12.99 -4.46
CA PRO A 114 -6.19 -11.89 -5.43
C PRO A 114 -5.96 -12.36 -6.88
N TRP A 115 -5.42 -13.57 -7.08
CA TRP A 115 -5.17 -14.12 -8.41
C TRP A 115 -6.44 -14.43 -9.22
N LEU A 116 -7.62 -14.45 -8.59
CA LEU A 116 -8.91 -14.59 -9.30
C LEU A 116 -9.44 -13.27 -9.89
N ASN A 117 -8.76 -12.15 -9.68
CA ASN A 117 -9.19 -10.85 -10.18
C ASN A 117 -9.37 -10.81 -11.71
N ASN A 118 -8.46 -11.45 -12.46
CA ASN A 118 -8.55 -11.52 -13.92
C ASN A 118 -9.78 -12.33 -14.37
N TRP A 119 -10.08 -13.42 -13.66
CA TRP A 119 -11.29 -14.19 -13.91
C TRP A 119 -12.53 -13.33 -13.65
N PHE A 120 -12.56 -12.57 -12.56
CA PHE A 120 -13.68 -11.68 -12.24
C PHE A 120 -13.93 -10.65 -13.34
N PHE A 121 -12.91 -9.92 -13.80
CA PHE A 121 -13.09 -8.91 -14.84
C PHE A 121 -13.56 -9.48 -16.17
N ASN A 122 -12.96 -10.61 -16.60
CA ASN A 122 -13.38 -11.35 -17.80
C ASN A 122 -14.81 -11.90 -17.65
N PHE A 123 -15.16 -12.45 -16.49
CA PHE A 123 -16.49 -13.00 -16.21
C PHE A 123 -17.57 -11.92 -16.25
N VAL A 124 -17.31 -10.75 -15.67
CA VAL A 124 -18.21 -9.59 -15.72
C VAL A 124 -18.29 -9.03 -17.15
N GLY A 125 -17.19 -9.06 -17.89
CA GLY A 125 -17.06 -8.46 -19.22
C GLY A 125 -16.77 -6.96 -19.16
N SER A 126 -16.03 -6.52 -18.13
CA SER A 126 -15.62 -5.12 -17.96
C SER A 126 -14.30 -4.79 -18.66
N ILE A 127 -13.41 -5.79 -18.74
CA ILE A 127 -12.10 -5.76 -19.40
C ILE A 127 -11.92 -7.11 -20.07
N GLU A 128 -11.26 -7.10 -21.23
CA GLU A 128 -10.80 -8.31 -21.92
C GLU A 128 -9.33 -8.55 -21.54
N ILE A 129 -9.02 -9.64 -20.83
CA ILE A 129 -7.67 -9.92 -20.32
C ILE A 129 -7.17 -11.25 -20.86
N GLY A 130 -6.01 -11.23 -21.54
CA GLY A 130 -5.34 -12.40 -22.09
C GLY A 130 -4.78 -13.35 -21.03
N LYS A 131 -4.54 -14.60 -21.44
CA LYS A 131 -3.97 -15.66 -20.58
C LYS A 131 -2.55 -15.29 -20.13
N GLY A 132 -2.20 -15.68 -18.91
CA GLY A 132 -0.86 -15.45 -18.35
C GLY A 132 -0.59 -14.02 -17.88
N THR A 133 -1.57 -13.13 -18.02
CA THR A 133 -1.46 -11.75 -17.53
C THR A 133 -1.68 -11.69 -16.02
N THR A 134 -1.01 -10.76 -15.34
CA THR A 134 -1.13 -10.50 -13.90
C THR A 134 -1.45 -9.02 -13.68
N LEU A 135 -2.46 -8.76 -12.84
CA LEU A 135 -2.86 -7.42 -12.41
C LEU A 135 -2.64 -7.31 -10.89
N GLU A 136 -1.70 -6.47 -10.49
CA GLU A 136 -1.46 -6.15 -9.09
C GLU A 136 -2.44 -5.08 -8.56
N GLU A 137 -2.38 -4.83 -7.25
CA GLU A 137 -3.17 -3.79 -6.59
C GLU A 137 -3.02 -2.43 -7.30
N SER A 138 -4.13 -1.80 -7.65
CA SER A 138 -4.14 -0.50 -8.33
C SER A 138 -5.48 0.20 -8.14
N SER A 139 -5.50 1.53 -8.23
CA SER A 139 -6.73 2.33 -8.10
C SER A 139 -7.61 2.30 -9.36
N GLY A 140 -7.03 2.16 -10.56
CA GLY A 140 -7.73 2.02 -11.85
C GLY A 140 -7.80 0.58 -12.37
N ASN A 141 -7.72 0.37 -13.69
CA ASN A 141 -7.85 -0.96 -14.31
C ASN A 141 -9.20 -1.65 -14.05
N ASP A 142 -10.30 -0.89 -14.06
CA ASP A 142 -11.62 -1.40 -13.69
C ASP A 142 -12.54 -1.67 -14.88
N LYS A 143 -12.36 -0.97 -16.01
CA LYS A 143 -13.25 -1.08 -17.17
C LYS A 143 -12.67 -0.55 -18.47
N TYR A 144 -13.27 -0.96 -19.57
CA TYR A 144 -13.09 -0.40 -20.91
C TYR A 144 -11.64 -0.42 -21.38
N ALA A 145 -11.02 -1.58 -21.25
CA ALA A 145 -9.68 -1.85 -21.73
C ALA A 145 -9.59 -3.27 -22.33
N THR A 146 -8.63 -3.46 -23.22
CA THR A 146 -8.19 -4.78 -23.71
C THR A 146 -6.74 -4.96 -23.33
N ILE A 147 -6.41 -6.08 -22.71
CA ILE A 147 -5.05 -6.44 -22.28
C ILE A 147 -4.68 -7.78 -22.89
N GLY A 148 -3.54 -7.81 -23.58
CA GLY A 148 -3.00 -9.00 -24.21
C GLY A 148 -2.56 -10.08 -23.23
N LYS A 149 -1.86 -11.08 -23.76
CA LYS A 149 -1.33 -12.24 -23.04
C LYS A 149 0.00 -11.92 -22.37
N ASN A 150 0.29 -12.63 -21.28
CA ASN A 150 1.56 -12.57 -20.55
C ASN A 150 2.00 -11.15 -20.16
N CYS A 151 1.03 -10.26 -19.88
CA CYS A 151 1.32 -8.92 -19.42
C CYS A 151 1.51 -8.90 -17.90
N TYR A 152 2.34 -7.99 -17.40
CA TYR A 152 2.45 -7.72 -15.97
C TYR A 152 2.10 -6.26 -15.71
N LEU A 153 1.05 -6.01 -14.93
CA LEU A 153 0.70 -4.67 -14.48
C LEU A 153 0.99 -4.58 -12.99
N GLY A 154 2.13 -3.96 -12.64
CA GLY A 154 2.62 -3.87 -11.28
C GLY A 154 1.83 -2.89 -10.39
N VAL A 155 2.19 -2.90 -9.11
CA VAL A 155 1.45 -2.20 -8.04
C VAL A 155 1.29 -0.71 -8.36
N ASN A 156 0.09 -0.18 -8.12
CA ASN A 156 -0.34 1.19 -8.39
C ASN A 156 -0.22 1.64 -9.85
N SER A 157 0.05 0.74 -10.80
CA SER A 157 -0.07 1.06 -12.21
C SER A 157 -1.53 1.17 -12.62
N MET A 158 -1.89 2.24 -13.32
CA MET A 158 -3.25 2.58 -13.68
C MET A 158 -3.41 2.79 -15.19
N LEU A 159 -4.25 1.96 -15.79
CA LEU A 159 -4.90 2.17 -17.08
C LEU A 159 -6.21 2.91 -16.82
N ALA A 160 -6.20 4.23 -17.03
CA ALA A 160 -7.36 5.10 -16.81
C ALA A 160 -8.14 5.28 -18.11
N SER A 161 -9.02 4.32 -18.44
CA SER A 161 -9.91 4.39 -19.62
C SER A 161 -10.89 5.58 -19.58
N HIS A 162 -11.00 6.21 -18.41
CA HIS A 162 -11.71 7.46 -18.21
C HIS A 162 -10.84 8.47 -17.49
N MET A 163 -10.92 9.74 -17.88
CA MET A 163 -10.35 10.86 -17.13
C MET A 163 -11.30 12.05 -17.12
N VAL A 164 -11.44 12.68 -15.96
CA VAL A 164 -12.25 13.89 -15.78
C VAL A 164 -11.35 15.11 -15.99
N ASP A 165 -11.73 16.01 -16.89
CA ASP A 165 -10.96 17.23 -17.18
C ASP A 165 -11.16 18.30 -16.09
N GLY A 166 -10.67 18.04 -14.88
CA GLY A 166 -10.82 18.92 -13.72
C GLY A 166 -12.13 18.69 -12.95
N VAL A 167 -12.38 19.50 -11.90
CA VAL A 167 -13.49 19.28 -10.96
C VAL A 167 -14.87 19.30 -11.67
N PHE A 168 -15.04 20.23 -12.62
CA PHE A 168 -16.28 20.44 -13.38
C PHE A 168 -16.20 19.98 -14.84
N GLY A 169 -15.10 19.35 -15.25
CA GLY A 169 -14.90 18.95 -16.65
C GLY A 169 -15.70 17.73 -17.07
N ASN A 170 -15.72 17.51 -18.38
CA ASN A 170 -16.30 16.32 -19.00
C ASN A 170 -15.45 15.08 -18.75
N ILE A 171 -16.04 13.90 -18.96
CA ILE A 171 -15.34 12.62 -18.85
C ILE A 171 -14.86 12.23 -20.24
N ASN A 172 -13.55 12.17 -20.46
CA ASN A 172 -12.98 11.52 -21.63
C ASN A 172 -13.04 10.03 -21.40
N TYR A 173 -13.81 9.30 -22.18
CA TYR A 173 -14.00 7.87 -22.04
C TYR A 173 -13.56 7.18 -23.32
N PHE A 174 -12.38 6.57 -23.30
CA PHE A 174 -11.76 5.97 -24.48
C PHE A 174 -11.09 4.65 -24.12
N LYS A 175 -11.29 3.63 -24.96
CA LYS A 175 -10.77 2.29 -24.73
C LYS A 175 -9.24 2.31 -24.71
N ILE A 176 -8.65 1.71 -23.68
CA ILE A 176 -7.21 1.48 -23.64
C ILE A 176 -6.90 0.13 -24.27
N LYS A 177 -5.89 0.08 -25.14
CA LYS A 177 -5.43 -1.16 -25.77
C LYS A 177 -4.02 -1.48 -25.31
N VAL A 178 -3.83 -2.69 -24.80
CA VAL A 178 -2.52 -3.21 -24.39
C VAL A 178 -2.32 -4.53 -25.12
N GLY A 179 -1.22 -4.62 -25.88
CA GLY A 179 -0.78 -5.80 -26.62
C GLY A 179 -0.21 -6.89 -25.72
N ASP A 180 0.49 -7.84 -26.32
CA ASP A 180 1.06 -9.00 -25.64
C ASP A 180 2.43 -8.67 -25.02
N ASN A 181 2.77 -9.36 -23.92
CA ASN A 181 4.05 -9.22 -23.21
C ASN A 181 4.38 -7.78 -22.77
N VAL A 182 3.38 -6.99 -22.42
CA VAL A 182 3.57 -5.64 -21.89
C VAL A 182 3.82 -5.67 -20.40
N THR A 183 4.81 -4.92 -19.93
CA THR A 183 5.10 -4.73 -18.51
C THR A 183 4.88 -3.27 -18.14
N THR A 184 4.01 -3.01 -17.17
CA THR A 184 4.06 -1.79 -16.38
C THR A 184 4.64 -2.17 -15.03
N ALA A 185 5.72 -1.53 -14.62
CA ALA A 185 6.33 -1.73 -13.31
C ALA A 185 5.43 -1.13 -12.20
N GLY A 186 5.99 -0.31 -11.32
CA GLY A 186 5.24 0.37 -10.25
C GLY A 186 4.78 1.78 -10.65
N THR A 187 3.56 2.13 -10.27
CA THR A 187 3.06 3.52 -10.31
C THR A 187 3.09 4.13 -11.73
N ASN A 188 2.85 3.35 -12.78
CA ASN A 188 2.69 3.87 -14.14
C ASN A 188 1.27 4.41 -14.33
N LEU A 189 1.10 5.59 -14.94
CA LEU A 189 -0.23 6.10 -15.31
C LEU A 189 -0.38 6.19 -16.82
N ILE A 190 -1.39 5.52 -17.36
CA ILE A 190 -1.71 5.54 -18.79
C ILE A 190 -3.13 6.10 -18.96
N GLY A 191 -3.21 7.26 -19.61
CA GLY A 191 -4.46 7.97 -19.83
C GLY A 191 -5.37 7.32 -20.88
N ALA A 192 -6.63 7.77 -20.90
CA ALA A 192 -7.69 7.24 -21.76
C ALA A 192 -7.30 7.23 -23.24
N GLY A 193 -7.71 6.19 -23.97
CA GLY A 193 -7.49 6.06 -25.42
C GLY A 193 -6.04 5.76 -25.81
N SER A 194 -5.18 5.39 -24.88
CA SER A 194 -3.79 5.02 -25.16
C SER A 194 -3.65 3.59 -25.68
N GLU A 195 -2.63 3.37 -26.50
CA GLU A 195 -2.31 2.09 -27.13
C GLU A 195 -0.87 1.69 -26.80
N LEU A 196 -0.71 0.54 -26.12
CA LEU A 196 0.56 -0.06 -25.77
C LEU A 196 0.75 -1.29 -26.64
N HIS A 197 1.65 -1.25 -27.62
CA HIS A 197 1.91 -2.40 -28.48
C HIS A 197 2.82 -3.43 -27.80
N ASP A 198 2.93 -4.60 -28.41
CA ASP A 198 3.62 -5.77 -27.88
C ASP A 198 5.06 -5.49 -27.42
N ASN A 199 5.49 -6.19 -26.36
CA ASN A 199 6.84 -6.09 -25.80
C ASN A 199 7.22 -4.64 -25.39
N SER A 200 6.26 -3.90 -24.81
CA SER A 200 6.50 -2.59 -24.21
C SER A 200 6.80 -2.73 -22.72
N TYR A 201 7.91 -2.16 -22.27
CA TYR A 201 8.35 -2.23 -20.88
C TYR A 201 8.42 -0.83 -20.27
N LEU A 202 7.46 -0.49 -19.42
CA LEU A 202 7.40 0.80 -18.74
C LEU A 202 8.12 0.68 -17.40
N LEU A 203 9.22 1.42 -17.27
CA LEU A 203 9.96 1.54 -16.01
C LEU A 203 9.10 2.25 -14.95
N PRO A 204 9.44 2.12 -13.65
CA PRO A 204 8.67 2.76 -12.58
C PRO A 204 8.39 4.24 -12.86
N LEU A 205 7.18 4.69 -12.54
CA LEU A 205 6.67 6.06 -12.74
C LEU A 205 6.49 6.49 -14.21
N ALA A 206 6.92 5.73 -15.21
CA ALA A 206 6.73 6.09 -16.61
C ALA A 206 5.23 6.27 -16.92
N SER A 207 4.82 7.48 -17.30
CA SER A 207 3.39 7.83 -17.39
C SER A 207 3.06 8.67 -18.62
N GLY A 208 1.91 8.39 -19.24
CA GLY A 208 1.47 8.98 -20.49
C GLY A 208 0.07 9.57 -20.35
N GLY A 209 -0.14 10.71 -21.01
CA GLY A 209 -1.44 11.35 -21.08
C GLY A 209 -2.44 10.58 -21.94
N LYS A 210 -3.59 11.20 -22.20
CA LYS A 210 -4.62 10.67 -23.12
C LYS A 210 -4.01 10.40 -24.49
N HIS A 211 -4.48 9.34 -25.17
CA HIS A 211 -4.14 9.02 -26.55
C HIS A 211 -2.63 8.80 -26.81
N SER A 212 -1.90 8.28 -25.83
CA SER A 212 -0.49 7.94 -26.01
C SER A 212 -0.36 6.66 -26.82
N ILE A 213 0.46 6.66 -27.88
CA ILE A 213 0.76 5.46 -28.69
C ILE A 213 2.21 5.03 -28.44
N ILE A 214 2.38 3.80 -27.96
CA ILE A 214 3.64 3.19 -27.59
C ILE A 214 3.90 2.05 -28.58
N LYS A 215 4.94 2.20 -29.40
CA LYS A 215 5.20 1.37 -30.60
C LYS A 215 5.61 -0.08 -30.32
N GLY A 216 5.80 -0.51 -29.07
CA GLY A 216 6.27 -1.87 -28.76
C GLY A 216 7.78 -2.05 -28.84
N ASN A 217 8.26 -3.25 -28.49
CA ASN A 217 9.66 -3.69 -28.55
C ASN A 217 10.68 -2.74 -27.90
N ASN A 218 10.31 -2.06 -26.81
CA ASN A 218 11.13 -0.99 -26.25
C ASN A 218 10.88 -0.78 -24.75
N PHE A 219 11.86 -0.14 -24.10
CA PHE A 219 11.73 0.36 -22.74
C PHE A 219 11.33 1.83 -22.74
N TYR A 220 10.48 2.22 -21.78
CA TYR A 220 9.93 3.56 -21.66
C TYR A 220 10.12 4.09 -20.24
N TRP A 221 10.43 5.39 -20.10
CA TRP A 221 10.67 6.05 -18.82
C TRP A 221 10.16 7.50 -18.81
N GLY A 222 9.94 8.05 -17.62
CA GLY A 222 9.66 9.48 -17.41
C GLY A 222 8.17 9.89 -17.46
N ILE A 223 7.92 11.15 -17.10
CA ILE A 223 6.59 11.79 -17.11
C ILE A 223 6.73 13.14 -17.83
N PRO A 224 6.23 13.32 -19.06
CA PRO A 224 5.57 12.31 -19.89
C PRO A 224 6.54 11.21 -20.37
N LEU A 225 6.01 10.01 -20.60
CA LEU A 225 6.79 8.83 -20.98
C LEU A 225 7.52 9.04 -22.30
N ARG A 226 8.76 8.58 -22.35
CA ARG A 226 9.62 8.61 -23.52
C ARG A 226 10.30 7.27 -23.68
N LYS A 227 10.54 6.89 -24.94
CA LYS A 227 11.39 5.73 -25.25
C LYS A 227 12.79 5.97 -24.69
N ILE A 228 13.34 4.95 -24.04
CA ILE A 228 14.74 4.93 -23.63
C ILE A 228 15.60 4.80 -24.90
N PHE A 229 16.46 5.79 -25.15
CA PHE A 229 17.43 5.71 -26.24
C PHE A 229 18.63 4.89 -25.78
N ARG A 230 18.89 3.76 -26.46
CA ARG A 230 20.01 2.82 -26.21
C ARG A 230 21.32 3.56 -25.92
N LYS A 231 21.65 4.57 -26.73
CA LYS A 231 22.87 5.39 -26.58
C LYS A 231 22.96 6.12 -25.22
N LYS A 232 21.87 6.71 -24.75
CA LYS A 232 21.85 7.46 -23.48
C LYS A 232 21.90 6.52 -22.28
N THR A 233 21.33 5.33 -22.39
CA THR A 233 21.45 4.26 -21.38
C THR A 233 22.83 3.65 -21.36
N MET A 234 23.43 3.43 -22.52
CA MET A 234 24.81 2.99 -22.67
C MET A 234 25.77 3.99 -22.03
N GLU A 235 25.58 5.28 -22.29
CA GLU A 235 26.33 6.36 -21.68
C GLU A 235 26.15 6.40 -20.16
N TYR A 236 24.91 6.31 -19.67
CA TYR A 236 24.61 6.28 -18.23
C TYR A 236 25.20 5.06 -17.50
N LEU A 237 25.12 3.88 -18.11
CA LEU A 237 25.61 2.63 -17.54
C LEU A 237 27.10 2.37 -17.81
N GLY A 238 27.79 3.28 -18.51
CA GLY A 238 29.19 3.08 -18.94
C GLY A 238 29.38 1.90 -19.91
N ILE A 239 28.32 1.48 -20.60
CA ILE A 239 28.34 0.35 -21.52
C ILE A 239 28.73 0.84 -22.91
N SER A 240 29.88 0.41 -23.41
CA SER A 240 30.30 0.71 -24.78
C SER A 240 29.55 -0.16 -25.81
N GLN A 241 29.51 0.27 -27.07
CA GLN A 241 28.92 -0.55 -28.16
C GLN A 241 29.64 -1.90 -28.27
N LYS A 242 30.95 -1.91 -28.01
CA LYS A 242 31.78 -3.11 -27.91
C LYS A 242 31.34 -4.05 -26.78
N ASN A 243 30.89 -3.55 -25.64
CA ASN A 243 30.38 -4.39 -24.54
C ASN A 243 29.09 -5.13 -24.93
N LEU A 244 28.25 -4.51 -25.78
CA LEU A 244 27.04 -5.14 -26.30
C LEU A 244 27.37 -6.17 -27.37
N GLU A 245 28.31 -5.88 -28.26
CA GLU A 245 28.83 -6.84 -29.25
C GLU A 245 29.52 -8.04 -28.58
N ILE A 246 30.22 -7.85 -27.45
CA ILE A 246 30.79 -8.95 -26.65
C ILE A 246 29.68 -9.83 -26.05
N ASN A 247 28.56 -9.24 -25.62
CA ASN A 247 27.42 -9.97 -25.07
C ASN A 247 26.54 -10.65 -26.14
N GLU A 248 26.39 -10.01 -27.30
CA GLU A 248 25.65 -10.56 -28.45
C GLU A 248 26.47 -11.66 -29.17
N ASN A 249 27.81 -11.55 -29.17
CA ASN A 249 28.74 -12.52 -29.74
C ASN A 249 29.44 -13.38 -28.66
N ILE A 250 28.70 -13.95 -27.71
CA ILE A 250 29.24 -15.01 -26.83
C ILE A 250 29.41 -16.31 -27.66
N GLU A 251 30.31 -16.24 -28.64
CA GLU A 251 31.01 -17.34 -29.30
C GLU A 251 32.50 -16.99 -29.29
N GLY A 252 33.08 -16.93 -28.09
CA GLY A 252 34.49 -16.55 -27.92
C GLY A 252 35.00 -16.45 -26.49
N TYR A 253 34.25 -16.96 -25.50
CA TYR A 253 34.66 -16.90 -24.09
C TYR A 253 35.57 -18.10 -23.76
N HIS A 254 36.83 -17.82 -23.38
CA HIS A 254 37.89 -18.84 -23.26
C HIS A 254 37.84 -19.72 -22.00
N ASP A 255 36.92 -19.46 -21.05
CA ASP A 255 36.74 -20.35 -19.90
C ASP A 255 35.81 -21.53 -20.23
N LYS A 256 36.41 -22.59 -20.80
CA LYS A 256 35.72 -23.82 -21.20
C LYS A 256 34.99 -24.52 -20.05
N LYS A 257 35.37 -24.28 -18.79
CA LYS A 257 34.81 -24.98 -17.61
C LYS A 257 33.48 -24.34 -17.20
N LEU A 258 33.40 -23.01 -17.22
CA LEU A 258 32.17 -22.26 -16.99
C LEU A 258 31.16 -22.46 -18.13
N LEU A 259 31.65 -22.48 -19.39
CA LEU A 259 30.82 -22.71 -20.57
C LEU A 259 30.16 -24.09 -20.57
N LYS A 260 30.87 -25.12 -20.08
CA LYS A 260 30.34 -26.49 -19.94
C LYS A 260 29.26 -26.58 -18.86
N ARG A 261 29.39 -25.78 -17.79
CA ARG A 261 28.37 -25.64 -16.72
C ARG A 261 27.11 -24.95 -17.24
N LEU A 262 27.28 -23.83 -17.93
CA LEU A 262 26.17 -23.04 -18.49
C LEU A 262 25.46 -23.73 -19.66
N LYS A 263 26.18 -24.51 -20.49
CA LYS A 263 25.57 -25.33 -21.54
C LYS A 263 24.81 -26.54 -20.98
N ALA A 264 25.26 -27.11 -19.86
CA ALA A 264 24.52 -28.17 -19.16
C ALA A 264 23.25 -27.63 -18.47
N GLU A 265 23.24 -26.36 -18.04
CA GLU A 265 22.07 -25.69 -17.47
C GLU A 265 21.03 -25.28 -18.52
N LYS A 266 21.44 -25.02 -19.78
CA LYS A 266 20.52 -24.67 -20.87
C LYS A 266 19.72 -25.84 -21.45
N SER A 267 20.07 -27.09 -21.15
CA SER A 267 19.36 -28.28 -21.67
C SER A 267 18.21 -28.78 -20.80
N PHE A 268 17.82 -28.06 -19.75
CA PHE A 268 16.61 -28.39 -18.97
C PHE A 268 15.42 -27.53 -19.41
N GLY A 269 14.59 -28.12 -20.27
CA GLY A 269 13.19 -27.76 -20.38
C GLY A 269 12.44 -28.24 -19.15
N ALA A 270 11.59 -27.37 -18.61
CA ALA A 270 10.74 -27.56 -17.45
C ALA A 270 11.48 -27.85 -16.13
N VAL A 271 10.72 -27.71 -15.04
CA VAL A 271 10.99 -28.18 -13.67
C VAL A 271 11.43 -27.09 -12.67
N GLU A 272 10.44 -26.73 -11.84
CA GLU A 272 10.47 -26.91 -10.39
C GLU A 272 11.70 -26.37 -9.62
N THR A 273 11.36 -25.46 -8.71
CA THR A 273 12.15 -24.95 -7.60
C THR A 273 13.12 -25.98 -7.01
N SER A 274 14.41 -25.74 -7.20
CA SER A 274 15.44 -26.21 -6.27
C SER A 274 16.46 -25.09 -6.02
N LEU A 275 16.65 -24.80 -4.74
CA LEU A 275 17.48 -23.74 -4.20
C LEU A 275 18.95 -23.95 -4.58
N VAL A 276 19.51 -23.03 -5.37
CA VAL A 276 20.96 -22.95 -5.56
C VAL A 276 21.56 -22.32 -4.30
N LYS A 277 22.48 -23.04 -3.64
CA LYS A 277 23.23 -22.55 -2.47
C LYS A 277 23.98 -21.27 -2.84
N GLU A 278 23.78 -20.23 -2.02
CA GLU A 278 24.54 -18.98 -2.08
C GLU A 278 26.05 -19.25 -2.06
N PRO A 279 26.86 -18.46 -2.78
CA PRO A 279 28.31 -18.55 -2.70
C PRO A 279 28.77 -18.22 -1.27
N GLU A 280 29.76 -18.97 -0.75
CA GLU A 280 30.29 -18.73 0.59
C GLU A 280 30.85 -17.30 0.71
N PHE A 281 30.26 -16.56 1.64
CA PHE A 281 30.54 -15.15 2.00
C PHE A 281 31.99 -14.87 2.42
N ASN A 282 32.84 -15.89 2.49
CA ASN A 282 34.22 -15.81 2.99
C ASN A 282 35.25 -15.45 1.92
N SER A 283 34.88 -15.34 0.64
CA SER A 283 35.81 -15.05 -0.46
C SER A 283 35.93 -13.56 -0.83
N ILE A 284 35.14 -12.68 -0.20
CA ILE A 284 35.20 -11.22 -0.40
C ILE A 284 36.09 -10.63 0.71
N PRO A 285 37.11 -9.80 0.39
CA PRO A 285 37.92 -9.16 1.42
C PRO A 285 37.03 -8.33 2.35
N LYS A 286 36.92 -8.76 3.61
CA LYS A 286 36.15 -8.07 4.65
C LYS A 286 36.87 -6.78 5.03
N ILE A 287 36.51 -5.68 4.36
CA ILE A 287 36.93 -4.35 4.79
C ILE A 287 36.20 -4.04 6.09
N LYS A 288 36.97 -3.93 7.18
CA LYS A 288 36.46 -3.55 8.50
C LYS A 288 36.28 -2.04 8.49
N ILE A 289 35.12 -1.57 8.04
CA ILE A 289 34.75 -0.16 8.10
C ILE A 289 34.45 0.19 9.56
N ASP A 290 35.23 1.10 10.14
CA ASP A 290 34.96 1.67 11.46
C ASP A 290 33.73 2.59 11.34
N VAL A 291 32.78 2.43 12.26
CA VAL A 291 31.53 3.20 12.27
C VAL A 291 31.81 4.68 12.56
N ASN A 292 32.92 4.97 13.25
CA ASN A 292 33.33 6.35 13.56
C ASN A 292 33.88 7.10 12.35
N ASP A 293 34.24 6.40 11.27
CA ASP A 293 34.86 6.97 10.06
C ASP A 293 33.86 7.24 8.91
N LEU A 294 32.55 6.99 9.12
CA LEU A 294 31.53 7.25 8.11
C LEU A 294 31.34 8.76 7.91
N SER A 295 31.62 9.27 6.70
CA SER A 295 31.42 10.67 6.36
C SER A 295 29.97 10.95 5.95
N GLU A 296 29.54 12.22 6.03
CA GLU A 296 28.23 12.65 5.52
C GLU A 296 28.04 12.31 4.03
N LYS A 297 29.13 12.24 3.24
CA LYS A 297 29.08 11.81 1.84
C LYS A 297 28.81 10.32 1.68
N ASP A 298 29.28 9.48 2.61
CA ASP A 298 29.00 8.04 2.62
C ASP A 298 27.55 7.73 3.03
N LEU A 299 26.92 8.67 3.76
CA LEU A 299 25.52 8.64 4.17
C LEU A 299 24.57 9.40 3.21
N ARG A 300 25.12 10.16 2.24
CA ARG A 300 24.37 10.77 1.13
C ARG A 300 24.10 9.68 0.10
N ILE A 301 22.87 9.19 0.12
CA ILE A 301 22.40 7.95 -0.50
C ILE A 301 22.50 7.93 -2.03
N ASP A 302 22.98 6.80 -2.58
CA ASP A 302 22.68 6.30 -3.95
C ASP A 302 21.45 5.35 -4.00
N PHE A 303 21.05 4.68 -2.90
CA PHE A 303 19.78 3.93 -2.78
C PHE A 303 19.15 3.95 -1.36
N THR A 304 17.93 4.48 -1.21
CA THR A 304 17.18 4.45 0.06
C THR A 304 16.56 3.08 0.24
N THR A 305 16.98 2.30 1.24
CA THR A 305 16.27 1.05 1.57
C THR A 305 15.22 1.31 2.66
N SER A 306 14.13 0.53 2.63
CA SER A 306 12.97 0.73 3.51
C SER A 306 13.29 0.47 4.98
N SER A 307 12.46 1.02 5.89
CA SER A 307 12.37 0.55 7.28
C SER A 307 11.77 -0.86 7.42
N ALA A 308 11.44 -1.54 6.31
CA ALA A 308 10.85 -2.87 6.34
C ALA A 308 11.89 -3.94 6.69
N ILE A 309 11.60 -4.70 7.73
CA ILE A 309 12.35 -5.89 8.13
C ILE A 309 12.21 -6.93 7.01
N SER A 310 13.30 -7.22 6.30
CA SER A 310 13.30 -8.08 5.11
C SER A 310 12.88 -9.54 5.39
N ARG A 311 13.08 -10.01 6.62
CA ARG A 311 12.61 -11.31 7.12
C ARG A 311 12.12 -11.17 8.56
N VAL A 312 10.80 -11.26 8.75
CA VAL A 312 10.24 -11.29 10.10
C VAL A 312 10.60 -12.62 10.75
N ASN A 313 11.56 -12.60 11.68
CA ASN A 313 11.92 -13.78 12.44
C ASN A 313 10.71 -14.22 13.29
N ILE A 314 10.44 -15.53 13.35
CA ILE A 314 9.38 -16.10 14.17
C ILE A 314 9.47 -15.66 15.63
N LYS A 315 10.69 -15.41 16.13
CA LYS A 315 10.96 -14.81 17.45
C LYS A 315 10.15 -13.52 17.67
N PHE A 316 10.08 -12.61 16.70
CA PHE A 316 9.35 -11.35 16.85
C PHE A 316 7.82 -11.56 16.76
N LEU A 317 7.36 -12.55 15.99
CA LEU A 317 5.94 -12.91 15.91
C LEU A 317 5.42 -13.53 17.20
N THR A 318 6.29 -14.13 18.03
CA THR A 318 5.86 -14.70 19.32
C THR A 318 5.20 -13.66 20.24
N VAL A 319 5.54 -12.37 20.08
CA VAL A 319 4.92 -11.26 20.83
C VAL A 319 3.42 -11.13 20.52
N TYR A 320 2.97 -11.56 19.34
CA TYR A 320 1.55 -11.51 18.98
C TYR A 320 0.71 -12.57 19.69
N LEU A 321 1.29 -13.72 20.05
CA LEU A 321 0.56 -14.80 20.72
C LEU A 321 -0.12 -14.34 22.02
N PRO A 322 0.57 -13.76 23.01
CA PRO A 322 -0.09 -13.30 24.22
C PRO A 322 -1.06 -12.15 23.97
N ILE A 323 -0.77 -11.24 23.03
CA ILE A 323 -1.66 -10.12 22.69
C ILE A 323 -2.99 -10.64 22.13
N PHE A 324 -2.94 -11.53 21.14
CA PHE A 324 -4.12 -12.14 20.54
C PHE A 324 -4.85 -13.06 21.50
N TRP A 325 -4.13 -13.80 22.34
CA TRP A 325 -4.74 -14.65 23.35
C TRP A 325 -5.55 -13.83 24.34
N LEU A 326 -4.97 -12.79 24.94
CA LEU A 326 -5.64 -11.93 25.90
C LEU A 326 -6.81 -11.15 25.27
N SER A 327 -6.62 -10.64 24.05
CA SER A 327 -7.68 -9.93 23.30
C SER A 327 -8.81 -10.88 22.88
N GLY A 328 -8.47 -12.10 22.48
CA GLY A 328 -9.41 -13.15 22.13
C GLY A 328 -10.22 -13.62 23.33
N MET A 329 -9.60 -13.75 24.50
CA MET A 329 -10.30 -14.07 25.75
C MET A 329 -11.42 -13.08 26.08
N LEU A 330 -11.17 -11.77 25.90
CA LEU A 330 -12.22 -10.74 26.08
C LEU A 330 -13.42 -10.99 25.15
N VAL A 331 -13.15 -11.32 23.88
CA VAL A 331 -14.19 -11.62 22.89
C VAL A 331 -14.94 -12.91 23.25
N THR A 332 -14.22 -13.97 23.63
CA THR A 332 -14.81 -15.25 24.01
C THR A 332 -15.72 -15.12 25.22
N ILE A 333 -15.34 -14.32 26.23
CA ILE A 333 -16.19 -14.03 27.39
C ILE A 333 -17.48 -13.36 26.93
N VAL A 334 -17.40 -12.31 26.10
CA VAL A 334 -18.60 -11.61 25.59
C VAL A 334 -19.48 -12.53 24.75
N PHE A 335 -18.88 -13.35 23.88
CA PHE A 335 -19.62 -14.30 23.05
C PHE A 335 -20.36 -15.33 23.91
N TYR A 336 -19.67 -15.92 24.89
CA TYR A 336 -20.25 -16.87 25.83
C TYR A 336 -21.41 -16.23 26.60
N THR A 337 -21.20 -15.05 27.19
CA THR A 337 -22.24 -14.29 27.89
C THR A 337 -23.46 -14.02 27.01
N PHE A 338 -23.26 -13.56 25.76
CA PHE A 338 -24.34 -13.34 24.81
C PHE A 338 -25.13 -14.63 24.54
N THR A 339 -24.42 -15.74 24.31
CA THR A 339 -25.08 -17.02 24.03
C THR A 339 -25.85 -17.58 25.22
N TYR A 340 -25.28 -17.41 26.43
CA TYR A 340 -25.86 -17.88 27.67
C TYR A 340 -27.15 -17.14 28.05
N TYR A 341 -27.20 -15.82 27.84
CA TYR A 341 -28.35 -14.99 28.26
C TYR A 341 -29.48 -14.90 27.24
N VAL A 342 -29.17 -14.88 25.93
CA VAL A 342 -30.25 -14.71 24.93
C VAL A 342 -31.10 -15.95 24.80
N GLN A 343 -30.49 -17.15 24.75
CA GLN A 343 -31.06 -18.51 24.67
C GLN A 343 -32.06 -18.79 23.52
N ASN A 344 -32.83 -17.81 23.09
CA ASN A 344 -33.77 -17.86 21.98
C ASN A 344 -32.99 -17.79 20.64
N PRO A 345 -33.05 -18.83 19.79
CA PRO A 345 -32.29 -18.87 18.53
C PRO A 345 -32.64 -17.76 17.55
N ILE A 346 -33.89 -17.30 17.53
CA ILE A 346 -34.36 -16.25 16.60
C ILE A 346 -33.79 -14.90 17.02
N LEU A 347 -33.90 -14.55 18.31
CA LEU A 347 -33.33 -13.32 18.85
C LEU A 347 -31.80 -13.33 18.73
N MET A 348 -31.17 -14.47 19.01
CA MET A 348 -29.74 -14.65 18.84
C MET A 348 -29.32 -14.38 17.38
N ALA A 349 -29.98 -15.01 16.41
CA ALA A 349 -29.70 -14.80 15.00
C ALA A 349 -29.92 -13.34 14.56
N PHE A 350 -30.94 -12.68 15.11
CA PHE A 350 -31.24 -11.28 14.80
C PHE A 350 -30.16 -10.31 15.32
N PHE A 351 -29.68 -10.49 16.55
CA PHE A 351 -28.67 -9.62 17.17
C PHE A 351 -27.22 -10.02 16.85
N MET A 352 -26.98 -11.24 16.35
CA MET A 352 -25.64 -11.76 16.05
C MET A 352 -24.81 -10.83 15.14
N PRO A 353 -25.36 -10.20 14.07
CA PRO A 353 -24.57 -9.27 13.25
C PRO A 353 -24.03 -8.08 14.06
N ALA A 354 -24.86 -7.49 14.93
CA ALA A 354 -24.46 -6.38 15.78
C ALA A 354 -23.40 -6.83 16.81
N MET A 355 -23.57 -8.03 17.39
CA MET A 355 -22.61 -8.60 18.31
C MET A 355 -21.27 -8.94 17.66
N ILE A 356 -21.24 -9.43 16.42
CA ILE A 356 -20.00 -9.68 15.67
C ILE A 356 -19.24 -8.37 15.47
N ILE A 357 -19.94 -7.29 15.10
CA ILE A 357 -19.34 -5.97 14.95
C ILE A 357 -18.77 -5.48 16.30
N PHE A 358 -19.55 -5.61 17.38
CA PHE A 358 -19.09 -5.23 18.72
C PHE A 358 -17.85 -6.02 19.17
N MET A 359 -17.88 -7.35 19.02
CA MET A 359 -16.77 -8.24 19.35
C MET A 359 -15.52 -7.93 18.52
N TRP A 360 -15.68 -7.61 17.24
CA TRP A 360 -14.57 -7.19 16.39
C TRP A 360 -13.91 -5.91 16.91
N PHE A 361 -14.71 -4.91 17.29
CA PHE A 361 -14.18 -3.69 17.91
C PHE A 361 -13.51 -3.96 19.27
N LEU A 362 -14.11 -4.81 20.10
CA LEU A 362 -13.55 -5.19 21.39
C LEU A 362 -12.19 -5.89 21.23
N PHE A 363 -12.07 -6.78 20.23
CA PHE A 363 -10.80 -7.45 19.91
C PHE A 363 -9.70 -6.45 19.57
N ILE A 364 -10.00 -5.48 18.71
CA ILE A 364 -9.03 -4.46 18.30
C ILE A 364 -8.64 -3.56 19.49
N LEU A 365 -9.62 -3.16 20.33
CA LEU A 365 -9.35 -2.41 21.56
C LEU A 365 -8.46 -3.19 22.53
N GLY A 366 -8.70 -4.51 22.66
CA GLY A 366 -7.83 -5.41 23.40
C GLY A 366 -6.40 -5.39 22.85
N CYS A 367 -6.25 -5.56 21.52
CA CYS A 367 -4.93 -5.53 20.88
C CYS A 367 -4.22 -4.19 21.09
N PHE A 368 -4.96 -3.09 20.99
CA PHE A 368 -4.47 -1.72 21.22
C PHE A 368 -3.94 -1.53 22.65
N PHE A 369 -4.69 -2.00 23.65
CA PHE A 369 -4.31 -1.91 25.06
C PHE A 369 -3.12 -2.82 25.40
N PHE A 370 -3.22 -4.12 25.09
CA PHE A 370 -2.18 -5.08 25.44
C PHE A 370 -0.86 -4.78 24.71
N SER A 371 -0.89 -4.34 23.45
CA SER A 371 0.34 -3.95 22.76
C SER A 371 1.07 -2.82 23.48
N LYS A 372 0.37 -1.81 24.01
CA LYS A 372 1.02 -0.75 24.79
C LYS A 372 1.60 -1.26 26.11
N LEU A 373 0.91 -2.18 26.79
CA LEU A 373 1.45 -2.84 27.97
C LEU A 373 2.77 -3.54 27.63
N PHE A 374 2.80 -4.36 26.58
CA PHE A 374 4.02 -5.05 26.14
C PHE A 374 5.11 -4.07 25.68
N LEU A 375 4.75 -2.96 25.02
CA LEU A 375 5.71 -1.92 24.65
C LEU A 375 6.35 -1.27 25.89
N LEU A 376 5.57 -1.00 26.93
CA LEU A 376 6.09 -0.48 28.20
C LEU A 376 7.07 -1.48 28.83
N LEU A 377 6.72 -2.77 28.87
CA LEU A 377 7.61 -3.82 29.38
C LEU A 377 8.91 -3.91 28.58
N ILE A 378 8.84 -3.85 27.25
CA ILE A 378 10.02 -3.86 26.38
C ILE A 378 10.89 -2.62 26.64
N ASN A 379 10.29 -1.43 26.78
CA ASN A 379 11.01 -0.20 27.03
C ASN A 379 11.65 -0.12 28.43
N LEU A 380 11.14 -0.88 29.40
CA LEU A 380 11.80 -1.06 30.70
C LEU A 380 13.10 -1.86 30.59
N ILE A 381 13.18 -2.78 29.63
CA ILE A 381 14.37 -3.60 29.39
C ILE A 381 15.37 -2.84 28.52
N HIS A 382 14.91 -2.25 27.42
CA HIS A 382 15.78 -1.53 26.48
C HIS A 382 15.08 -0.33 25.85
N GLN A 383 15.52 0.87 26.24
CA GLN A 383 14.92 2.11 25.75
C GLN A 383 15.29 2.36 24.27
N PRO A 384 14.35 2.93 23.47
CA PRO A 384 14.67 3.35 22.12
C PRO A 384 15.64 4.54 22.16
N LYS A 385 16.71 4.48 21.33
CA LYS A 385 17.69 5.57 21.17
C LYS A 385 17.96 5.87 19.69
N GLU A 386 18.33 7.11 19.41
CA GLU A 386 18.83 7.54 18.09
C GLU A 386 20.29 7.10 17.95
N GLY A 387 20.72 6.81 16.71
CA GLY A 387 22.09 6.36 16.45
C GLY A 387 22.24 5.53 15.18
N ILE A 388 23.46 5.04 14.97
CA ILE A 388 23.80 4.09 13.91
C ILE A 388 24.18 2.76 14.59
N PHE A 389 23.43 1.71 14.26
CA PHE A 389 23.56 0.37 14.84
C PHE A 389 23.87 -0.64 13.74
N LYS A 390 24.30 -1.86 14.12
CA LYS A 390 24.48 -2.93 13.14
C LYS A 390 23.16 -3.66 12.93
N ALA A 391 22.71 -3.77 11.68
CA ALA A 391 21.51 -4.51 11.30
C ALA A 391 21.81 -6.02 11.19
N GLU A 392 22.33 -6.62 12.26
CA GLU A 392 22.75 -8.02 12.33
C GLU A 392 22.02 -8.74 13.47
N ILE A 393 21.68 -10.01 13.28
CA ILE A 393 21.07 -10.84 14.33
C ILE A 393 22.06 -10.96 15.50
N GLY A 394 21.57 -10.77 16.72
CA GLY A 394 22.39 -10.70 17.92
C GLY A 394 22.79 -9.29 18.35
N ASP A 395 22.69 -8.28 17.46
CA ASP A 395 22.83 -6.88 17.88
C ASP A 395 21.61 -6.45 18.70
N THR A 396 21.85 -6.05 19.95
CA THR A 396 20.78 -5.76 20.91
C THR A 396 19.92 -4.59 20.44
N ASP A 397 20.52 -3.53 19.92
CA ASP A 397 19.79 -2.34 19.48
C ASP A 397 18.88 -2.64 18.29
N PHE A 398 19.40 -3.39 17.33
CA PHE A 398 18.63 -3.83 16.17
C PHE A 398 17.49 -4.79 16.54
N GLU A 399 17.74 -5.79 17.39
CA GLU A 399 16.70 -6.75 17.79
C GLU A 399 15.55 -6.10 18.56
N PHE A 400 15.86 -5.19 19.49
CA PHE A 400 14.84 -4.46 20.22
C PHE A 400 14.08 -3.46 19.34
N TRP A 401 14.74 -2.84 18.36
CA TRP A 401 14.06 -2.04 17.34
C TRP A 401 13.09 -2.88 16.49
N CYS A 402 13.51 -4.07 16.06
CA CYS A 402 12.65 -4.99 15.30
C CYS A 402 11.43 -5.41 16.12
N MET A 403 11.64 -5.77 17.39
CA MET A 403 10.57 -6.20 18.30
C MET A 403 9.53 -5.08 18.52
N ARG A 404 9.97 -3.85 18.79
CA ARG A 404 9.07 -2.70 18.94
C ARG A 404 8.31 -2.40 17.65
N THR A 405 8.99 -2.48 16.50
CA THR A 405 8.39 -2.22 15.19
C THR A 405 7.28 -3.23 14.89
N GLU A 406 7.53 -4.53 15.05
CA GLU A 406 6.52 -5.57 14.84
C GLU A 406 5.36 -5.43 15.82
N LEU A 407 5.62 -5.24 17.12
CA LEU A 407 4.55 -5.01 18.10
C LEU A 407 3.63 -3.85 17.71
N LYS A 408 4.17 -2.73 17.22
CA LYS A 408 3.35 -1.55 16.86
C LYS A 408 2.60 -1.75 15.54
N LYS A 409 3.21 -2.47 14.60
CA LYS A 409 2.67 -2.74 13.26
C LYS A 409 1.30 -3.41 13.32
N ILE A 410 1.07 -4.34 14.25
CA ILE A 410 -0.20 -5.04 14.34
C ILE A 410 -1.36 -4.13 14.72
N VAL A 411 -1.15 -3.22 15.67
CA VAL A 411 -2.16 -2.24 16.09
C VAL A 411 -2.37 -1.21 15.00
N LEU A 412 -1.31 -0.69 14.39
CA LEU A 412 -1.43 0.25 13.27
C LEU A 412 -2.20 -0.38 12.10
N TRP A 413 -1.95 -1.64 11.78
CA TRP A 413 -2.68 -2.37 10.76
C TRP A 413 -4.17 -2.51 11.11
N LEU A 414 -4.51 -2.93 12.34
CA LEU A 414 -5.91 -3.02 12.78
C LEU A 414 -6.62 -1.66 12.77
N MET A 415 -5.95 -0.61 13.24
CA MET A 415 -6.53 0.75 13.35
C MET A 415 -6.69 1.44 12.00
N ARG A 416 -5.82 1.16 11.02
CA ARG A 416 -5.98 1.63 9.63
C ARG A 416 -7.14 0.95 8.89
N ASN A 417 -7.51 -0.26 9.30
CA ASN A 417 -8.69 -0.95 8.80
C ASN A 417 -9.97 -0.58 9.58
N TRP A 418 -9.89 0.37 10.52
CA TRP A 418 -11.05 0.87 11.24
C TRP A 418 -11.92 1.74 10.32
N PRO A 419 -13.26 1.74 10.46
CA PRO A 419 -14.16 2.55 9.62
C PRO A 419 -13.98 4.08 9.77
N LEU A 420 -13.22 4.53 10.77
CA LEU A 420 -12.98 5.95 11.06
C LEU A 420 -11.54 6.27 10.61
N PRO A 421 -11.36 7.21 9.67
CA PRO A 421 -10.08 7.43 8.99
C PRO A 421 -9.00 8.06 9.87
N TRP A 422 -9.34 8.55 11.06
CA TRP A 422 -8.42 9.23 11.99
C TRP A 422 -7.96 8.35 13.15
N MET A 423 -8.31 7.06 13.16
CA MET A 423 -7.97 6.15 14.26
C MET A 423 -6.48 5.80 14.32
N ASP A 424 -5.79 5.85 13.19
CA ASP A 424 -4.35 5.65 13.12
C ASP A 424 -3.57 6.78 13.82
N ILE A 425 -4.05 8.02 13.80
CA ILE A 425 -3.52 9.14 14.58
C ILE A 425 -3.54 8.80 16.08
N LEU A 426 -4.63 8.22 16.59
CA LEU A 426 -4.70 7.78 17.98
C LEU A 426 -3.66 6.70 18.27
N ALA A 427 -3.47 5.74 17.38
CA ALA A 427 -2.44 4.70 17.53
C ALA A 427 -1.02 5.26 17.51
N PHE A 428 -0.72 6.22 16.62
CA PHE A 428 0.58 6.89 16.59
C PHE A 428 0.86 7.66 17.88
N LYS A 429 -0.12 8.41 18.40
CA LYS A 429 -0.01 9.09 19.70
C LYS A 429 0.17 8.10 20.84
N TRP A 430 -0.59 7.00 20.84
CA TRP A 430 -0.49 5.92 21.83
C TRP A 430 0.91 5.31 21.91
N PHE A 431 1.61 5.23 20.76
CA PHE A 431 2.98 4.74 20.66
C PHE A 431 4.07 5.80 20.85
N GLY A 432 3.70 7.04 21.18
CA GLY A 432 4.62 8.09 21.59
C GLY A 432 5.01 9.08 20.49
N ILE A 433 4.35 9.05 19.32
CA ILE A 433 4.53 10.12 18.33
C ILE A 433 3.85 11.40 18.82
N LYS A 434 4.60 12.50 18.80
CA LYS A 434 4.07 13.83 19.09
C LYS A 434 3.33 14.34 17.86
N MET A 435 2.00 14.39 17.93
CA MET A 435 1.13 14.95 16.88
C MET A 435 -0.20 15.45 17.44
N THR A 436 -0.82 16.39 16.74
CA THR A 436 -2.17 16.89 17.04
C THR A 436 -3.23 16.14 16.23
N LEU A 437 -4.49 16.15 16.70
CA LEU A 437 -5.63 15.58 15.95
C LEU A 437 -5.94 16.34 14.65
N SER A 438 -5.37 17.54 14.49
CA SER A 438 -5.53 18.36 13.29
C SER A 438 -4.61 17.95 12.13
N SER A 439 -3.61 17.11 12.40
CA SER A 439 -2.69 16.59 11.38
C SER A 439 -3.23 15.30 10.78
N THR A 440 -2.96 15.03 9.50
CA THR A 440 -3.55 13.90 8.77
C THR A 440 -2.49 13.06 8.05
N LEU A 441 -2.67 11.74 8.09
CA LEU A 441 -1.80 10.75 7.46
C LEU A 441 -2.64 9.91 6.50
N TYR A 442 -2.85 10.40 5.28
CA TYR A 442 -3.69 9.69 4.31
C TYR A 442 -2.96 8.47 3.76
N ASP A 443 -3.14 7.27 4.33
CA ASP A 443 -2.49 6.04 3.83
C ASP A 443 -0.97 6.20 3.61
N ALA A 444 -0.33 6.97 4.50
CA ALA A 444 1.10 7.20 4.49
C ALA A 444 1.82 6.02 5.16
N TRP A 445 3.01 5.67 4.70
CA TRP A 445 3.91 4.75 5.41
C TRP A 445 4.73 5.56 6.39
N CYS A 446 4.42 5.49 7.68
CA CYS A 446 5.04 6.32 8.70
C CYS A 446 5.59 5.43 9.80
N ASP A 447 6.87 5.59 10.13
CA ASP A 447 7.46 4.90 11.26
C ASP A 447 6.75 5.28 12.57
N SER A 448 6.79 4.39 13.55
CA SER A 448 6.01 4.53 14.80
C SER A 448 6.84 5.00 16.00
N GLU A 449 8.04 5.53 15.74
CA GLU A 449 9.02 6.04 16.71
C GLU A 449 9.75 7.24 16.13
N PHE A 450 10.30 8.11 16.98
CA PHE A 450 11.20 9.20 16.55
C PHE A 450 10.63 10.14 15.47
N ILE A 451 9.32 10.40 15.48
CA ILE A 451 8.70 11.39 14.61
C ILE A 451 7.99 12.44 15.46
N THR A 452 7.99 13.68 14.98
CA THR A 452 7.24 14.78 15.57
C THR A 452 6.53 15.54 14.46
N PHE A 453 5.21 15.66 14.57
CA PHE A 453 4.37 16.48 13.71
C PHE A 453 3.83 17.65 14.50
N GLY A 454 3.94 18.84 13.94
CA GLY A 454 3.26 20.04 14.39
C GLY A 454 1.76 20.00 14.12
N ARG A 455 1.12 21.16 14.19
CA ARG A 455 -0.31 21.36 13.93
C ARG A 455 -0.59 21.34 12.43
N ARG A 456 -1.72 20.71 12.05
CA ARG A 456 -2.24 20.74 10.66
C ARG A 456 -1.20 20.32 9.63
N VAL A 457 -0.33 19.38 10.00
CA VAL A 457 0.58 18.74 9.03
C VAL A 457 -0.23 17.80 8.17
N LEU A 458 -0.10 17.95 6.85
CA LEU A 458 -0.78 17.09 5.89
C LEU A 458 0.25 16.19 5.21
N VAL A 459 0.13 14.88 5.45
CA VAL A 459 0.92 13.86 4.77
C VAL A 459 0.07 13.23 3.68
N GLY A 460 0.50 13.45 2.43
CA GLY A 460 -0.18 12.99 1.24
C GLY A 460 -0.11 11.47 1.04
N GLN A 461 -0.99 10.98 0.16
CA GLN A 461 -1.18 9.56 -0.06
C GLN A 461 0.08 8.82 -0.50
N GLY A 462 0.38 7.69 0.15
CA GLY A 462 1.52 6.84 -0.18
C GLY A 462 2.88 7.49 0.09
N ALA A 463 2.94 8.62 0.79
CA ALA A 463 4.20 9.18 1.25
C ALA A 463 4.81 8.28 2.34
N ALA A 464 6.13 8.16 2.32
CA ALA A 464 6.91 7.41 3.29
C ALA A 464 7.67 8.37 4.21
N ILE A 465 7.51 8.23 5.53
CA ILE A 465 8.19 9.02 6.56
C ILE A 465 8.99 8.05 7.42
N PHE A 466 10.30 8.07 7.21
CA PHE A 466 11.24 7.18 7.87
C PHE A 466 11.98 7.92 8.96
N SER A 467 11.83 7.47 10.20
CA SER A 467 12.75 7.82 11.28
C SER A 467 13.85 6.77 11.46
N SER A 468 13.72 5.65 10.74
CA SER A 468 14.69 4.58 10.68
C SER A 468 14.91 4.11 9.25
N MET A 469 16.14 3.73 8.91
CA MET A 469 16.45 3.14 7.61
C MET A 469 17.63 2.18 7.71
N VAL A 470 17.65 1.17 6.85
CA VAL A 470 18.80 0.26 6.74
C VAL A 470 19.68 0.70 5.57
N ILE A 471 20.99 0.80 5.75
CA ILE A 471 21.96 1.05 4.69
C ILE A 471 23.06 0.00 4.81
N GLY A 472 23.12 -0.92 3.85
CA GLY A 472 24.03 -2.06 3.90
C GLY A 472 23.78 -2.90 5.17
N LYS A 473 24.77 -2.94 6.06
CA LYS A 473 24.70 -3.65 7.36
C LYS A 473 24.36 -2.74 8.53
N TYR A 474 23.96 -1.50 8.29
CA TYR A 474 23.72 -0.51 9.35
C TYR A 474 22.25 -0.14 9.43
N LEU A 475 21.72 -0.07 10.65
CA LEU A 475 20.44 0.54 10.97
C LEU A 475 20.71 1.97 11.44
N ILE A 476 20.16 2.96 10.75
CA ILE A 476 20.20 4.36 11.14
C ILE A 476 18.85 4.71 11.74
N ILE A 477 18.84 5.24 12.97
CA ILE A 477 17.65 5.79 13.62
C ILE A 477 17.92 7.26 13.91
N LYS A 478 17.10 8.16 13.36
CA LYS A 478 17.19 9.58 13.65
C LYS A 478 15.86 10.29 13.51
N ARG A 479 15.60 11.22 14.43
CA ARG A 479 14.31 11.89 14.53
C ARG A 479 13.96 12.71 13.30
N VAL A 480 12.71 12.60 12.87
CA VAL A 480 12.10 13.47 11.85
C VAL A 480 11.18 14.47 12.53
N ILE A 481 11.31 15.74 12.14
CA ILE A 481 10.50 16.84 12.67
C ILE A 481 9.78 17.51 11.50
N CYS A 482 8.45 17.59 11.58
CA CYS A 482 7.62 18.31 10.63
C CYS A 482 6.94 19.47 11.37
N GLY A 483 7.30 20.71 11.01
CA GLY A 483 6.76 21.93 11.62
C GLY A 483 5.27 22.14 11.32
N ASP A 484 4.67 23.10 12.01
CA ASP A 484 3.27 23.48 11.84
C ASP A 484 2.95 23.82 10.37
N TYR A 485 1.76 23.43 9.91
CA TYR A 485 1.24 23.68 8.56
C TYR A 485 2.10 23.14 7.41
N SER A 486 3.09 22.29 7.70
CA SER A 486 3.88 21.64 6.66
C SER A 486 3.03 20.64 5.85
N LEU A 487 3.34 20.51 4.57
CA LEU A 487 2.65 19.62 3.65
C LEU A 487 3.68 18.72 2.97
N ILE A 488 3.52 17.41 3.15
CA ILE A 488 4.33 16.38 2.48
C ILE A 488 3.48 15.80 1.35
N GLY A 489 3.90 16.01 0.11
CA GLY A 489 3.19 15.57 -1.08
C GLY A 489 3.11 14.05 -1.18
N GLY A 490 2.09 13.54 -1.87
CA GLY A 490 1.89 12.09 -2.06
C GLY A 490 3.09 11.40 -2.72
N HIS A 491 3.33 10.15 -2.36
CA HIS A 491 4.47 9.34 -2.80
C HIS A 491 5.85 9.98 -2.57
N SER A 492 5.97 10.96 -1.68
CA SER A 492 7.27 11.51 -1.27
C SER A 492 7.93 10.61 -0.23
N THR A 493 9.25 10.64 -0.15
CA THR A 493 10.02 9.92 0.87
C THR A 493 10.77 10.91 1.75
N ILE A 494 10.50 10.87 3.05
CA ILE A 494 11.20 11.66 4.06
C ILE A 494 12.18 10.76 4.78
N ALA A 495 13.48 11.01 4.60
CA ALA A 495 14.58 10.25 5.19
C ALA A 495 14.80 10.59 6.68
N PRO A 496 15.45 9.69 7.45
CA PRO A 496 15.75 9.93 8.86
C PRO A 496 16.57 11.19 9.09
N GLY A 497 16.27 11.89 10.20
CA GLY A 497 16.92 13.15 10.54
C GLY A 497 16.40 14.38 9.79
N THR A 498 15.42 14.23 8.89
CA THR A 498 14.87 15.38 8.17
C THR A 498 14.15 16.35 9.12
N ILE A 499 14.45 17.64 8.99
CA ILE A 499 13.73 18.72 9.67
C ILE A 499 13.01 19.54 8.61
N ILE A 500 11.68 19.51 8.63
CA ILE A 500 10.81 20.29 7.75
C ILE A 500 10.31 21.50 8.53
N GLY A 501 10.69 22.70 8.09
CA GLY A 501 10.24 23.95 8.69
C GLY A 501 8.73 24.15 8.62
N GLU A 502 8.23 25.10 9.42
CA GLU A 502 6.82 25.51 9.37
C GLU A 502 6.43 26.00 7.97
N ASP A 503 5.17 25.83 7.57
CA ASP A 503 4.64 26.30 6.29
C ASP A 503 5.40 25.79 5.04
N THR A 504 6.18 24.72 5.20
CA THR A 504 7.02 24.16 4.14
C THR A 504 6.25 23.10 3.36
N PHE A 505 6.39 23.12 2.04
CA PHE A 505 5.76 22.16 1.15
C PHE A 505 6.80 21.29 0.46
N VAL A 506 6.79 19.99 0.73
CA VAL A 506 7.53 18.99 -0.05
C VAL A 506 6.62 18.49 -1.16
N SER A 507 6.98 18.73 -2.41
CA SER A 507 6.17 18.33 -3.57
C SER A 507 6.07 16.81 -3.68
N ALA A 508 4.97 16.31 -4.28
CA ALA A 508 4.76 14.90 -4.55
C ALA A 508 5.93 14.26 -5.31
N ILE A 509 6.19 12.97 -5.06
CA ILE A 509 7.28 12.19 -5.68
C ILE A 509 8.65 12.84 -5.44
N SER A 510 8.85 13.46 -4.28
CA SER A 510 10.14 14.02 -3.89
C SER A 510 10.78 13.23 -2.75
N THR A 511 12.11 13.27 -2.63
CA THR A 511 12.83 12.50 -1.61
C THR A 511 13.84 13.39 -0.88
N THR A 512 13.80 13.41 0.45
CA THR A 512 14.85 14.06 1.24
C THR A 512 16.04 13.12 1.43
N ILE A 513 17.21 13.70 1.65
CA ILE A 513 18.40 12.94 2.08
C ILE A 513 18.47 12.87 3.60
N TYR A 514 19.30 11.94 4.09
CA TYR A 514 19.60 11.83 5.51
C TYR A 514 19.97 13.20 6.10
N ASN A 515 19.34 13.54 7.23
CA ASN A 515 19.63 14.75 8.00
C ASN A 515 19.41 16.08 7.25
N GLN A 516 18.55 16.09 6.22
CA GLN A 516 18.27 17.31 5.46
C GLN A 516 17.39 18.29 6.23
N VAL A 517 17.76 19.58 6.23
CA VAL A 517 16.96 20.66 6.81
C VAL A 517 16.28 21.45 5.70
N LEU A 518 14.96 21.58 5.77
CA LEU A 518 14.14 22.35 4.84
C LEU A 518 13.68 23.63 5.55
N GLU A 519 14.11 24.77 5.03
CA GLU A 519 13.76 26.09 5.54
C GLU A 519 12.23 26.36 5.55
N PRO A 520 11.70 27.01 6.60
CA PRO A 520 10.29 27.38 6.70
C PRO A 520 9.77 28.22 5.52
N GLY A 521 8.50 28.03 5.15
CA GLY A 521 7.82 28.85 4.14
C GLY A 521 8.31 28.63 2.70
N TRP A 522 8.97 27.51 2.39
CA TRP A 522 9.46 27.20 1.05
C TRP A 522 8.82 25.96 0.44
N ILE A 523 8.82 25.92 -0.89
CA ILE A 523 8.44 24.76 -1.69
C ILE A 523 9.71 24.03 -2.12
N TYR A 524 9.74 22.72 -1.87
CA TYR A 524 10.83 21.80 -2.20
C TYR A 524 10.36 20.75 -3.22
N LEU A 525 11.21 20.41 -4.18
CA LEU A 525 10.91 19.44 -5.23
C LEU A 525 12.17 18.66 -5.61
N GLY A 526 12.03 17.37 -5.91
CA GLY A 526 13.07 16.56 -6.55
C GLY A 526 13.55 15.37 -5.74
N ILE A 527 14.47 14.61 -6.32
CA ILE A 527 15.14 13.45 -5.72
C ILE A 527 16.65 13.65 -5.95
N PRO A 528 17.40 14.21 -4.98
CA PRO A 528 16.92 14.73 -3.70
C PRO A 528 16.16 16.05 -3.82
N VAL A 529 15.40 16.43 -2.78
CA VAL A 529 14.68 17.69 -2.80
C VAL A 529 15.64 18.88 -2.84
N ILE A 530 15.30 19.85 -3.70
CA ILE A 530 15.94 21.15 -3.77
C ILE A 530 14.91 22.25 -3.56
N LYS A 531 15.37 23.38 -3.02
CA LYS A 531 14.58 24.57 -2.80
C LYS A 531 14.12 25.14 -4.14
N LEU A 532 12.81 25.23 -4.38
CA LEU A 532 12.25 25.65 -5.66
C LEU A 532 11.84 27.12 -5.66
N LYS A 533 10.91 27.49 -4.75
CA LYS A 533 10.36 28.85 -4.65
C LYS A 533 9.71 29.07 -3.28
N PRO A 534 9.55 30.34 -2.83
CA PRO A 534 8.80 30.64 -1.63
C PRO A 534 7.35 30.12 -1.73
N ASN A 535 6.83 29.62 -0.61
CA ASN A 535 5.46 29.18 -0.49
C ASN A 535 4.54 30.40 -0.34
N LYS A 536 4.19 31.04 -1.45
CA LYS A 536 3.27 32.18 -1.47
C LYS A 536 1.87 31.87 -0.91
N TYR A 537 1.50 30.57 -0.84
CA TYR A 537 0.25 30.14 -0.22
C TYR A 537 0.33 30.08 1.31
N ALA A 538 1.53 30.00 1.87
CA ALA A 538 1.77 30.27 3.28
C ALA A 538 1.79 31.78 3.57
N GLU A 539 2.31 32.59 2.64
CA GLU A 539 2.29 34.07 2.74
C GLU A 539 0.88 34.66 2.68
N SER A 540 -0.08 34.00 1.99
CA SER A 540 -1.51 34.21 2.23
C SER A 540 -1.92 33.65 3.60
N SER A 541 -1.21 34.11 4.62
CA SER A 541 -1.50 33.89 6.02
C SER A 541 -2.83 34.57 6.32
N ARG A 542 -3.56 34.05 7.31
CA ARG A 542 -4.84 34.60 7.79
C ARG A 542 -4.81 36.10 8.11
N LYS A 543 -3.62 36.68 8.25
CA LYS A 543 -3.37 38.11 8.49
C LYS A 543 -3.38 38.96 7.24
N ILE A 544 -3.09 38.45 6.04
CA ILE A 544 -3.00 39.27 4.83
C ILE A 544 -3.90 38.67 3.76
N LEU A 545 -5.08 39.25 3.61
CA LEU A 545 -6.02 38.92 2.54
C LEU A 545 -5.67 39.74 1.30
N ILE A 546 -5.23 39.06 0.25
CA ILE A 546 -5.09 39.67 -1.07
C ILE A 546 -6.49 39.80 -1.66
N LYS A 547 -7.04 41.03 -1.67
CA LYS A 547 -8.25 41.34 -2.42
C LYS A 547 -7.85 41.83 -3.81
N ARG A 548 -8.59 41.36 -4.82
CA ARG A 548 -8.44 41.81 -6.20
C ARG A 548 -9.72 42.53 -6.59
N ASN A 549 -9.59 43.79 -6.97
CA ASN A 549 -10.66 44.47 -7.68
C ASN A 549 -10.58 44.01 -9.14
N VAL A 550 -11.57 43.23 -9.57
CA VAL A 550 -11.56 42.57 -10.89
C VAL A 550 -11.79 43.59 -12.01
N ASP A 551 -12.60 44.63 -11.74
CA ASP A 551 -12.97 45.65 -12.72
C ASP A 551 -11.83 46.66 -12.91
N ASP A 552 -11.15 47.03 -11.82
CA ASP A 552 -10.05 48.00 -11.86
C ASP A 552 -8.66 47.34 -12.04
N GLN A 553 -8.59 46.01 -12.10
CA GLN A 553 -7.35 45.21 -12.21
C GLN A 553 -6.30 45.47 -11.11
N GLU A 554 -6.72 46.05 -9.98
CA GLU A 554 -5.83 46.36 -8.87
C GLU A 554 -5.80 45.22 -7.83
N LYS A 555 -4.60 44.99 -7.27
CA LYS A 555 -4.36 44.07 -6.17
C LYS A 555 -4.02 44.89 -4.92
N PHE A 556 -4.79 44.74 -3.85
CA PHE A 556 -4.49 45.38 -2.57
C PHE A 556 -4.45 44.36 -1.44
N GLU A 557 -3.57 44.62 -0.48
CA GLU A 557 -3.32 43.78 0.68
C GLU A 557 -4.13 44.32 1.85
N VAL A 558 -5.01 43.49 2.40
CA VAL A 558 -5.83 43.85 3.57
C VAL A 558 -5.33 43.06 4.76
N GLU A 559 -4.82 43.77 5.77
CA GLU A 559 -4.43 43.14 7.02
C GLU A 559 -5.68 42.81 7.85
N HIS A 560 -5.82 41.56 8.27
CA HIS A 560 -6.93 41.03 9.06
C HIS A 560 -6.41 40.58 10.43
N GLU A 561 -6.90 41.18 11.51
CA GLU A 561 -6.50 40.78 12.86
C GLU A 561 -7.02 39.37 13.17
N VAL A 562 -6.08 38.46 13.46
CA VAL A 562 -6.37 37.10 13.91
C VAL A 562 -6.16 37.07 15.42
N ASN A 563 -7.23 36.89 16.20
CA ASN A 563 -7.14 36.76 17.65
C ASN A 563 -6.52 35.40 18.02
N VAL A 564 -5.21 35.40 18.27
CA VAL A 564 -4.45 34.19 18.62
C VAL A 564 -4.90 33.60 19.96
N ASP A 565 -5.44 34.40 20.88
CA ASP A 565 -5.85 33.94 22.21
C ASP A 565 -7.21 33.23 22.23
N ASP A 566 -8.10 33.51 21.26
CA ASP A 566 -9.31 32.70 21.04
C ASP A 566 -8.97 31.33 20.42
N ASP A 567 -8.01 31.28 19.47
CA ASP A 567 -7.51 30.02 18.89
C ASP A 567 -6.77 29.15 19.94
N LYS A 568 -6.30 29.75 21.05
CA LYS A 568 -5.72 29.03 22.19
C LYS A 568 -6.76 28.45 23.15
N LYS A 569 -8.05 28.83 23.07
CA LYS A 569 -9.09 28.24 23.95
C LYS A 569 -9.29 26.75 23.68
N ASP A 570 -8.98 26.29 22.47
CA ASP A 570 -8.97 24.87 22.08
C ASP A 570 -7.72 24.10 22.62
N LEU A 571 -6.82 24.76 23.38
CA LEU A 571 -5.62 24.16 23.98
C LEU A 571 -5.83 23.62 25.41
N ILE A 572 -6.98 23.88 26.04
CA ILE A 572 -7.30 23.40 27.42
C ILE A 572 -8.13 22.13 27.36
#